data_AF-A0A6L8EGZ1-F1
#
_entry.id   AF-A0A6L8EGZ1-F1
#
_cell.length_a   1.000
_cell.length_b   1.000
_cell.length_c   1.000
_cell.angle_alpha   90.00
_cell.angle_beta   90.00
_cell.angle_gamma   90.00
#
_symmetry.space_group_name_H-M   'P 1'
#
loop_
_entity.id
_entity.type
_entity.pdbx_description
1 polymer ?
#
loop_
_entity_poly.entity_id
_entity_poly.type
_entity_poly.pdbx_seq_one_letter_code
_entity_poly.pdbx_strand_id
1 'polypeptide(L)'
;MRITSKGQVTIPIAIREQAGFLPETEVEFVMEGGAVKIIKATGDRGAGRRNDIVDYFREGRKRWRTTGMSADEVMALTRDWALPEHDAAPTRPERSHG
;
A
#
# COMPACT_ATOMS: atom_id res chain seq x y z
N MET A 1 -0.30 32.10 0.93
CA MET A 1 -0.72 32.00 -0.48
C MET A 1 -2.15 32.51 -0.61
N ARG A 2 -2.53 33.10 -1.75
CA ARG A 2 -3.90 33.58 -2.01
C ARG A 2 -4.52 32.75 -3.14
N ILE A 3 -5.81 32.49 -3.04
CA ILE A 3 -6.58 31.87 -4.11
C ILE A 3 -6.78 32.91 -5.22
N THR A 4 -6.54 32.54 -6.47
CA THR A 4 -6.79 33.42 -7.62
C THR A 4 -8.28 33.59 -7.86
N SER A 5 -8.69 34.57 -8.67
CA SER A 5 -10.11 34.74 -9.07
C SER A 5 -10.71 33.52 -9.75
N LYS A 6 -9.86 32.63 -10.30
CA LYS A 6 -10.26 31.36 -10.92
C LYS A 6 -10.31 30.18 -9.94
N GLY A 7 -10.10 30.43 -8.64
CA GLY A 7 -10.10 29.36 -7.63
C GLY A 7 -8.81 28.54 -7.57
N GLN A 8 -7.75 28.95 -8.28
CA GLN A 8 -6.50 28.21 -8.30
C GLN A 8 -5.60 28.61 -7.12
N VAL A 9 -4.87 27.64 -6.58
CA VAL A 9 -3.83 27.85 -5.57
C VAL A 9 -2.62 26.97 -5.91
N THR A 10 -1.43 27.51 -5.69
CA THR A 10 -0.18 26.78 -5.90
C THR A 10 0.15 25.94 -4.66
N ILE A 11 0.65 24.73 -4.84
CA ILE A 11 1.17 23.92 -3.73
C ILE A 11 2.67 24.25 -3.56
N PRO A 12 3.15 24.65 -2.36
CA PRO A 12 4.57 24.87 -2.11
C PRO A 12 5.42 23.63 -2.37
N ILE A 13 6.66 23.81 -2.82
CA ILE A 13 7.54 22.71 -3.25
C ILE A 13 7.76 21.64 -2.16
N ALA A 14 8.01 22.06 -0.90
CA ALA A 14 8.21 21.14 0.20
C ALA A 14 6.99 20.24 0.46
N ILE A 15 5.78 20.79 0.35
CA ILE A 15 4.53 20.04 0.51
C ILE A 15 4.31 19.11 -0.68
N ARG A 16 4.62 19.57 -1.90
CA ARG A 16 4.52 18.78 -3.12
C ARG A 16 5.43 17.55 -3.08
N GLU A 17 6.67 17.72 -2.63
CA GLU A 17 7.66 16.64 -2.48
C GLU A 17 7.26 15.66 -1.38
N GLN A 18 6.87 16.18 -0.21
CA GLN A 18 6.45 15.34 0.92
C GLN A 18 5.17 14.53 0.62
N ALA A 19 4.21 15.13 -0.11
CA ALA A 19 2.99 14.44 -0.55
C ALA A 19 3.19 13.61 -1.83
N GLY A 20 4.35 13.73 -2.49
CA GLY A 20 4.71 13.04 -3.71
C GLY A 20 3.85 13.40 -4.93
N PHE A 21 3.36 14.64 -5.02
CA PHE A 21 2.64 15.17 -6.18
C PHE A 21 3.65 15.56 -7.29
N LEU A 22 4.11 14.56 -8.05
CA LEU A 22 5.04 14.75 -9.16
C LEU A 22 4.37 15.47 -10.35
N PRO A 23 5.12 15.98 -11.34
CA PRO A 23 4.54 16.51 -12.58
C PRO A 23 3.54 15.52 -13.20
N GLU A 24 2.48 16.04 -13.83
CA GLU A 24 1.40 15.23 -14.44
C GLU A 24 0.65 14.29 -13.47
N THR A 25 0.70 14.53 -12.15
CA THR A 25 -0.10 13.76 -11.19
C THR A 25 -1.55 14.24 -11.19
N GLU A 26 -2.47 13.34 -11.51
CA GLU A 26 -3.90 13.56 -11.30
C GLU A 26 -4.24 13.57 -9.80
N VAL A 27 -5.14 14.45 -9.39
CA VAL A 27 -5.53 14.64 -7.99
C VAL A 27 -7.04 14.73 -7.85
N GLU A 28 -7.54 14.28 -6.71
CA GLU A 28 -8.92 14.43 -6.28
C GLU A 28 -9.00 15.32 -5.04
N PHE A 29 -10.08 16.08 -4.94
CA PHE A 29 -10.37 16.95 -3.80
C PHE A 29 -11.50 16.34 -2.99
N VAL A 30 -11.26 16.09 -1.70
CA VAL A 30 -12.26 15.55 -0.79
C VAL A 30 -12.46 16.48 0.40
N MET A 31 -13.69 16.56 0.89
CA MET A 31 -14.04 17.30 2.10
C MET A 31 -14.01 16.36 3.29
N GLU A 32 -13.18 16.66 4.29
CA GLU A 32 -13.12 15.88 5.52
C GLU A 32 -12.90 16.79 6.73
N GLY A 33 -13.79 16.73 7.72
CA GLY A 33 -13.66 17.52 8.95
C GLY A 33 -13.64 19.03 8.72
N GLY A 34 -14.32 19.53 7.69
CA GLY A 34 -14.30 20.96 7.31
C GLY A 34 -13.02 21.41 6.59
N ALA A 35 -12.11 20.48 6.29
CA ALA A 35 -10.91 20.75 5.50
C ALA A 35 -11.03 20.15 4.09
N VAL A 36 -10.40 20.82 3.13
CA VAL A 36 -10.17 20.27 1.79
C VAL A 36 -8.89 19.45 1.84
N LYS A 37 -8.97 18.15 1.55
CA LYS A 37 -7.81 17.28 1.35
C LYS A 37 -7.60 17.04 -0.14
N ILE A 38 -6.35 17.12 -0.56
CA ILE A 38 -5.93 16.74 -1.91
C ILE A 38 -5.32 15.35 -1.79
N ILE A 39 -5.84 14.40 -2.56
CA ILE A 39 -5.32 13.03 -2.64
C ILE A 39 -4.94 12.73 -4.09
N LYS A 40 -4.00 11.81 -4.30
CA LYS A 40 -3.67 11.34 -5.66
C LYS A 40 -4.90 10.63 -6.22
N ALA A 41 -5.30 10.99 -7.43
CA ALA A 41 -6.38 10.31 -8.10
C ALA A 41 -5.93 8.86 -8.32
N THR A 42 -6.65 7.92 -7.71
CA THR A 42 -6.51 6.53 -8.05
C THR A 42 -7.57 6.26 -9.09
N GLY A 43 -7.28 6.54 -10.37
CA GLY A 43 -8.20 6.20 -11.45
C GLY A 43 -8.77 4.81 -11.19
N ASP A 44 -10.10 4.70 -11.25
CA ASP A 44 -11.09 3.67 -10.81
C ASP A 44 -10.63 2.24 -10.42
N ARG A 45 -9.42 1.82 -10.81
CA ARG A 45 -8.76 0.55 -10.48
C ARG A 45 -8.03 0.51 -9.12
N GLY A 46 -7.93 1.63 -8.40
CA GLY A 46 -7.07 1.71 -7.19
C GLY A 46 -7.79 1.80 -5.85
N ALA A 47 -9.05 2.26 -5.82
CA ALA A 47 -9.83 2.35 -4.58
C ALA A 47 -10.28 0.96 -4.11
N GLY A 48 -10.75 0.09 -5.02
CA GLY A 48 -11.11 -1.29 -4.71
C GLY A 48 -9.92 -2.08 -4.14
N ARG A 49 -8.83 -2.21 -4.92
CA ARG A 49 -7.69 -3.07 -4.53
C ARG A 49 -6.95 -2.61 -3.26
N ARG A 50 -6.87 -1.30 -2.99
CA ARG A 50 -6.25 -0.79 -1.74
C ARG A 50 -7.16 -1.01 -0.54
N ASN A 51 -8.47 -0.81 -0.70
CA ASN A 51 -9.43 -1.13 0.35
C ASN A 51 -9.49 -2.64 0.60
N ASP A 52 -9.47 -3.47 -0.45
CA ASP A 52 -9.45 -4.93 -0.33
C ASP A 52 -8.27 -5.44 0.49
N ILE A 53 -7.07 -4.88 0.29
CA ILE A 53 -5.88 -5.25 1.08
C ILE A 53 -6.04 -4.78 2.53
N VAL A 54 -6.47 -3.54 2.75
CA VAL A 54 -6.66 -2.99 4.10
C VAL A 54 -7.76 -3.74 4.86
N ASP A 55 -8.84 -4.10 4.18
CA ASP A 55 -9.96 -4.85 4.72
C ASP A 55 -9.57 -6.31 4.97
N TYR A 56 -8.81 -6.94 4.07
CA TYR A 56 -8.20 -8.25 4.31
C TYR A 56 -7.31 -8.25 5.56
N PHE A 57 -6.46 -7.23 5.74
CA PHE A 57 -5.65 -7.09 6.95
C PHE A 57 -6.49 -6.83 8.21
N ARG A 58 -7.57 -6.04 8.11
CA ARG A 58 -8.49 -5.78 9.24
C ARG A 58 -9.27 -7.03 9.63
N GLU A 59 -9.74 -7.81 8.68
CA GLU A 59 -10.44 -9.08 8.90
C GLU A 59 -9.51 -10.13 9.51
N GLY A 60 -8.30 -10.26 8.96
CA GLY A 60 -7.26 -11.13 9.53
C GLY A 60 -6.94 -10.76 10.99
N ARG A 61 -6.85 -9.45 11.28
CA ARG A 61 -6.62 -8.96 12.66
C ARG A 61 -7.83 -9.19 13.58
N LYS A 62 -9.07 -9.11 13.09
CA LYS A 62 -10.25 -9.44 13.89
C LYS A 62 -10.27 -10.93 14.22
N ARG A 63 -10.05 -11.79 13.23
CA ARG A 63 -9.98 -13.25 13.41
C ARG A 63 -8.89 -13.65 14.39
N TRP A 64 -7.71 -13.02 14.27
CA TRP A 64 -6.60 -13.15 15.23
C TRP A 64 -7.02 -12.88 16.68
N ARG A 65 -7.73 -11.79 16.93
CA ARG A 65 -8.19 -11.42 18.28
C ARG A 65 -9.24 -12.40 18.83
N THR A 66 -10.04 -13.01 17.97
CA THR A 66 -11.05 -14.01 18.36
C THR A 66 -10.41 -15.35 18.73
N THR A 67 -9.28 -15.73 18.12
CA THR A 67 -8.56 -16.98 18.45
C THR A 67 -7.82 -16.95 19.79
N GLY A 68 -7.63 -15.79 20.42
CA GLY A 68 -7.02 -15.68 21.76
C GLY A 68 -5.54 -16.05 21.85
N MET A 69 -4.89 -16.40 20.74
CA MET A 69 -3.49 -16.77 20.68
C MET A 69 -2.58 -15.54 20.76
N SER A 70 -1.46 -15.69 21.45
CA SER A 70 -0.36 -14.73 21.48
C SER A 70 0.49 -14.82 20.21
N ALA A 71 1.22 -13.74 19.91
CA ALA A 71 2.15 -13.69 18.78
C ALA A 71 3.19 -14.84 18.85
N ASP A 72 3.67 -15.15 20.06
CA ASP A 72 4.68 -16.19 20.29
C ASP A 72 4.14 -17.60 20.02
N GLU A 73 2.89 -17.89 20.40
CA GLU A 73 2.26 -19.19 20.13
C GLU A 73 2.07 -19.44 18.63
N VAL A 74 1.73 -18.42 17.85
CA VAL A 74 1.62 -18.56 16.39
C VAL A 74 2.98 -18.69 15.72
N MET A 75 3.98 -17.93 16.19
CA MET A 75 5.36 -18.07 15.73
C MET A 75 5.99 -19.42 16.10
N ALA A 76 5.49 -20.10 17.13
CA ALA A 76 5.86 -21.48 17.47
C ALA A 76 5.18 -22.48 16.53
N LEU A 77 3.85 -22.36 16.35
CA LEU A 77 3.06 -23.21 15.44
C LEU A 77 3.54 -23.17 13.98
N THR A 78 3.92 -21.99 13.49
CA THR A 78 4.42 -21.84 12.11
C THR A 78 5.87 -22.27 11.95
N ARG A 79 6.64 -22.38 13.03
CA ARG A 79 8.02 -22.89 12.98
C ARG A 79 8.11 -24.41 13.12
N ASP A 80 7.18 -25.04 13.83
CA ASP A 80 7.06 -26.51 13.84
C ASP A 80 6.57 -27.07 12.49
N TRP A 81 5.96 -26.23 11.64
CA TRP A 81 5.59 -26.55 10.25
C TRP A 81 6.80 -26.46 9.28
N ALA A 82 8.00 -26.87 9.70
CA ALA A 82 9.19 -26.81 8.86
C ALA A 82 8.93 -27.51 7.50
N LEU A 83 9.00 -26.73 6.41
CA LEU A 83 8.86 -27.21 5.04
C LEU A 83 9.86 -28.36 4.80
N PRO A 84 9.47 -29.47 4.14
CA PRO A 84 10.44 -30.46 3.70
C PRO A 84 11.49 -29.74 2.87
N GLU A 85 12.75 -29.98 3.22
CA GLU A 85 13.91 -29.45 2.54
C GLU A 85 13.76 -29.54 1.01
N HIS A 86 13.64 -28.37 0.38
CA HIS A 86 13.48 -28.26 -1.05
C HIS A 86 14.80 -28.64 -1.71
N ASP A 87 14.86 -29.89 -2.15
CA ASP A 87 15.97 -30.48 -2.88
C ASP A 87 16.35 -29.62 -4.11
N ALA A 88 17.63 -29.71 -4.46
CA ALA A 88 18.42 -28.85 -5.35
C ALA A 88 17.68 -28.09 -6.47
N ALA A 89 17.97 -26.79 -6.58
CA ALA A 89 17.63 -25.99 -7.76
C ALA A 89 18.30 -26.56 -9.02
N PRO A 90 17.59 -26.71 -10.16
CA PRO A 90 18.23 -27.16 -11.40
C PRO A 90 19.21 -26.10 -11.89
N THR A 91 20.47 -26.50 -12.08
CA THR A 91 21.53 -25.68 -12.67
C THR A 91 21.11 -25.24 -14.08
N ARG A 92 21.07 -23.94 -14.31
CA ARG A 92 20.77 -23.33 -15.61
C ARG A 92 21.90 -23.66 -16.60
N PRO A 93 21.64 -24.27 -17.78
CA PRO A 93 22.70 -24.47 -18.76
C PRO A 93 23.13 -23.12 -19.36
N GLU A 94 24.44 -22.99 -19.55
CA GLU A 94 25.13 -21.81 -20.07
C GLU A 94 24.60 -21.42 -21.46
N ARG A 95 24.48 -20.10 -21.68
CA ARG A 95 24.12 -19.54 -22.98
C ARG A 95 25.32 -19.63 -23.92
N SER A 96 25.27 -20.52 -24.91
CA SER A 96 26.15 -20.48 -26.07
C SER A 96 25.82 -19.27 -26.93
N HIS A 97 26.83 -18.43 -27.15
CA HIS A 97 26.81 -17.36 -28.16
C HIS A 97 26.79 -17.95 -29.56
N GLY A 98 26.02 -17.32 -30.45
CA GLY A 98 26.02 -17.49 -31.89
C GLY A 98 25.60 -16.17 -32.53
#